data_AF-A0A1F2VU21-F1
#
_entry.id   AF-A0A1F2VU21-F1
#
_cell.length_a   1.000
_cell.length_b   1.000
_cell.length_c   1.000
_cell.angle_alpha   90.00
_cell.angle_beta   90.00
_cell.angle_gamma   90.00
#
_symmetry.space_group_name_H-M   'P 1'
#
loop_
_entity.id
_entity.type
_entity.pdbx_description
1 polymer ?
#
loop_
_entity_poly.entity_id
_entity_poly.type
_entity_poly.pdbx_seq_one_letter_code
_entity_poly.pdbx_strand_id
1 'polypeptide(L)'
;MNAHDYILYKQIQWAHRNNIMLIGSKGNRGYKAYTQNLNDNLFEPLLPEVKGNFEEADGGELTGNPCKMQAVHSSSALGVNIFQYWKRINQIPVIAAACEFYNRNNNTSQDINFEVKFSINDKFRFSPNIDVVITNSPKSRFKVLS
;
A
#
# COMPACT_ATOMS: atom_id res chain seq x y z
N MET A 1 -13.33 21.73 10.73
CA MET A 1 -12.32 20.86 10.12
C MET A 1 -12.98 19.52 9.85
N ASN A 2 -12.92 19.01 8.61
CA ASN A 2 -13.54 17.72 8.28
C ASN A 2 -12.60 16.55 8.67
N ALA A 3 -13.10 15.32 8.60
CA ALA A 3 -12.33 14.13 8.99
C ALA A 3 -11.05 13.95 8.15
N HIS A 4 -11.12 14.23 6.84
CA HIS A 4 -9.98 14.16 5.93
C HIS A 4 -8.87 15.13 6.34
N ASP A 5 -9.21 16.40 6.59
CA ASP A 5 -8.26 17.44 7.00
C ASP A 5 -7.60 17.09 8.35
N TYR A 6 -8.36 16.49 9.27
CA TYR A 6 -7.84 16.01 10.54
C TYR A 6 -6.80 14.90 10.35
N ILE A 7 -7.11 13.89 9.53
CA ILE A 7 -6.18 12.78 9.24
C ILE A 7 -4.92 13.32 8.57
N LEU A 8 -5.08 14.13 7.52
CA LEU A 8 -3.97 14.75 6.81
C LEU A 8 -3.07 15.56 7.75
N TYR A 9 -3.67 16.37 8.62
CA TYR A 9 -2.94 17.13 9.62
C TYR A 9 -2.14 16.21 10.56
N LYS A 10 -2.71 15.10 11.04
CA LYS A 10 -1.99 14.14 11.88
C LYS A 10 -0.82 13.48 11.17
N GLN A 11 -0.96 13.12 9.90
CA GLN A 11 0.13 12.55 9.10
C GLN A 11 1.27 13.55 8.90
N ILE A 12 0.95 14.83 8.67
CA ILE A 12 1.95 15.91 8.60
C ILE A 12 2.67 16.10 9.93
N GLN A 13 1.94 16.07 11.05
CA GLN A 13 2.55 16.17 12.38
C GLN A 13 3.46 14.98 12.69
N TRP A 14 3.12 13.77 12.24
CA TRP A 14 4.00 12.60 12.34
C TRP A 14 5.31 12.84 11.57
N ALA A 15 5.24 13.32 10.33
CA ALA A 15 6.43 13.61 9.54
C ALA A 15 7.34 14.65 10.23
N HIS A 16 6.76 15.74 10.74
CA HIS A 16 7.51 16.75 11.49
C HIS A 16 8.19 16.20 12.75
N ARG A 17 7.52 15.34 13.51
CA ARG A 17 8.09 14.71 14.72
C ARG A 17 9.27 13.79 14.41
N ASN A 18 9.29 13.20 13.22
CA ASN A 18 10.38 12.35 12.75
C ASN A 18 11.43 13.12 11.94
N ASN A 19 11.39 14.45 11.95
CA ASN A 19 12.28 15.33 11.17
C ASN A 19 12.26 15.07 9.65
N ILE A 20 11.13 14.61 9.13
CA ILE A 20 10.93 14.38 7.69
C ILE A 20 10.54 15.70 7.03
N MET A 21 11.30 16.11 6.01
CA MET A 21 11.02 17.33 5.25
C MET A 21 9.87 17.10 4.26
N LEU A 22 8.86 17.97 4.32
CA LEU A 22 7.71 17.94 3.42
C LEU A 22 7.76 19.04 2.35
N ILE A 23 7.47 18.63 1.12
CA ILE A 23 7.27 19.44 -0.07
C ILE A 23 5.79 19.39 -0.50
N GLY A 24 5.40 20.26 -1.42
CA GLY A 24 4.08 20.25 -2.03
C GLY A 24 4.01 19.35 -3.27
N SER A 25 2.79 19.13 -3.77
CA SER A 25 2.51 18.27 -4.93
C SER A 25 3.15 18.73 -6.25
N LYS A 26 3.74 19.94 -6.29
CA LYS A 26 4.51 20.47 -7.42
C LYS A 26 5.86 21.01 -6.93
N GLY A 27 6.59 20.19 -6.19
CA GLY A 27 7.86 20.59 -5.56
C GLY A 27 7.60 21.59 -4.43
N ASN A 28 8.12 22.82 -4.53
CA ASN A 28 7.91 23.83 -3.48
C ASN A 28 6.51 24.48 -3.48
N ARG A 29 5.66 24.16 -4.45
CA ARG A 29 4.30 24.70 -4.57
C ARG A 29 3.25 23.67 -4.15
N GLY A 30 2.13 24.16 -3.62
CA GLY A 30 1.04 23.32 -3.11
C GLY A 30 1.13 23.06 -1.62
N TYR A 31 0.15 22.33 -1.08
CA TYR A 31 0.10 21.98 0.33
C TYR A 31 1.22 21.00 0.68
N LYS A 32 2.02 21.30 1.71
CA LYS A 32 3.21 20.53 2.09
C LYS A 32 2.79 19.22 2.78
N ALA A 33 2.61 18.19 1.98
CA ALA A 33 2.13 16.88 2.43
C ALA A 33 2.82 15.72 1.69
N TYR A 34 3.92 15.99 0.97
CA TYR A 34 4.68 15.00 0.23
C TYR A 34 6.09 14.96 0.80
N THR A 35 6.65 13.78 1.03
CA THR A 35 8.06 13.64 1.41
C THR A 35 8.96 13.98 0.23
N GLN A 36 10.18 14.43 0.50
CA GLN A 36 11.16 14.68 -0.56
C GLN A 36 11.67 13.38 -1.19
N ASN A 37 11.90 12.35 -0.37
CA ASN A 37 12.26 11.01 -0.84
C ASN A 37 11.11 10.04 -0.55
N LEU A 38 10.87 9.10 -1.47
CA LEU A 38 9.86 8.05 -1.30
C LEU A 38 10.04 7.28 0.02
N ASN A 39 11.27 6.85 0.31
CA ASN A 39 11.57 6.04 1.49
C ASN A 39 11.29 6.75 2.82
N ASP A 40 11.22 8.09 2.84
CA ASP A 40 10.86 8.82 4.07
C ASP A 40 9.38 8.61 4.45
N ASN A 41 8.54 8.19 3.50
CA ASN A 41 7.14 7.87 3.75
C ASN A 41 6.90 6.36 3.99
N LEU A 42 7.94 5.54 3.85
CA LEU A 42 7.84 4.09 3.95
C LEU A 42 8.48 3.61 5.26
N PHE A 43 7.87 2.63 5.90
CA PHE A 43 8.42 1.99 7.09
C PHE A 43 9.72 1.25 6.78
N GLU A 44 9.78 0.63 5.60
CA GLU A 44 10.96 0.01 5.01
C GLU A 44 10.92 0.23 3.48
N PRO A 45 12.06 0.30 2.77
CA PRO A 45 12.07 0.42 1.31
C PRO A 45 11.26 -0.68 0.64
N LEU A 46 10.69 -0.38 -0.53
CA LEU A 46 9.93 -1.37 -1.30
C LEU A 46 10.78 -2.59 -1.62
N LEU A 47 10.23 -3.78 -1.38
CA LEU A 47 10.81 -5.01 -1.91
C LEU A 47 10.82 -4.94 -3.45
N PRO A 48 11.81 -5.52 -4.14
CA PRO A 48 11.88 -5.48 -5.60
C PRO A 48 10.60 -5.95 -6.30
N GLU A 49 9.99 -7.02 -5.80
CA GLU A 49 8.73 -7.55 -6.34
C GLU A 49 7.55 -6.57 -6.14
N VAL A 50 7.44 -5.97 -4.95
CA VAL A 50 6.37 -5.03 -4.60
C VAL A 50 6.50 -3.76 -5.43
N LYS A 51 7.74 -3.28 -5.60
CA LYS A 51 8.04 -2.17 -6.50
C LYS A 51 7.58 -2.47 -7.94
N GLY A 52 7.90 -3.66 -8.45
CA GLY A 52 7.44 -4.10 -9.77
C GLY A 52 5.92 -4.07 -9.92
N ASN A 53 5.18 -4.49 -8.90
CA ASN A 53 3.71 -4.44 -8.92
C ASN A 53 3.18 -3.01 -9.12
N PHE A 54 3.72 -2.02 -8.41
CA PHE A 54 3.29 -0.63 -8.56
C PHE A 54 3.76 0.04 -9.87
N GLU A 55 4.88 -0.42 -10.44
CA GLU A 55 5.37 0.06 -11.75
C GLU A 55 4.51 -0.46 -12.91
N GLU A 56 3.97 -1.68 -12.79
CA GLU A 56 3.09 -2.31 -13.79
C GLU A 56 1.60 -1.91 -13.62
N ALA A 57 1.24 -1.37 -12.45
CA ALA A 57 -0.11 -0.92 -12.13
C ALA A 57 -0.52 0.34 -12.90
N ASP A 58 -1.82 0.51 -13.13
CA ASP A 58 -2.35 1.65 -13.90
C ASP A 58 -2.40 2.95 -13.06
N GLY A 59 -2.19 2.85 -11.74
CA GLY A 59 -2.31 3.97 -10.81
C GLY A 59 -1.18 4.99 -10.92
N GLY A 60 -0.02 4.62 -11.47
CA GLY A 60 1.13 5.52 -11.57
C GLY A 60 1.67 5.96 -10.21
N GLU A 61 1.56 5.11 -9.19
CA GLU A 61 1.86 5.44 -7.79
C GLU A 61 3.34 5.80 -7.56
N LEU A 62 4.22 5.29 -8.42
CA LEU A 62 5.66 5.56 -8.44
C LEU A 62 6.10 6.52 -9.56
N THR A 63 5.15 7.10 -10.28
CA THR A 63 5.42 8.02 -11.40
C THR A 63 5.23 9.49 -10.99
N GLY A 64 6.01 10.38 -11.60
CA GLY A 64 5.95 11.83 -11.33
C GLY A 64 6.94 12.30 -10.24
N ASN A 65 6.98 13.61 -10.00
CA ASN A 65 7.86 14.21 -9.00
C ASN A 65 7.18 15.43 -8.30
N PRO A 66 6.74 15.29 -7.04
CA PRO A 66 6.71 14.04 -6.26
C PRO A 66 5.70 13.03 -6.82
N CYS A 67 5.98 11.73 -6.70
CA CYS A 67 5.00 10.69 -7.02
C CYS A 67 3.89 10.63 -5.96
N LYS A 68 2.80 9.92 -6.26
CA LYS A 68 1.65 9.80 -5.35
C LYS A 68 2.02 9.13 -4.03
N MET A 69 2.87 8.11 -4.08
CA MET A 69 3.30 7.37 -2.87
C MET A 69 4.19 8.20 -1.93
N GLN A 70 4.71 9.35 -2.37
CA GLN A 70 5.38 10.32 -1.49
C GLN A 70 4.40 11.11 -0.62
N ALA A 71 3.09 11.09 -0.91
CA ALA A 71 2.10 11.76 -0.07
C ALA A 71 1.97 11.05 1.29
N VAL A 72 2.08 11.78 2.40
CA VAL A 72 1.96 11.20 3.76
C VAL A 72 0.57 10.60 4.07
N HIS A 73 -0.38 10.84 3.18
CA HIS A 73 -1.74 10.31 3.22
C HIS A 73 -2.03 9.35 2.06
N SER A 74 -1.00 8.87 1.35
CA SER A 74 -1.12 7.88 0.28
C SER A 74 -1.68 6.56 0.84
N SER A 75 -2.77 6.08 0.25
CA SER A 75 -3.33 4.76 0.55
C SER A 75 -2.36 3.64 0.17
N SER A 76 -1.66 3.76 -0.96
CA SER A 76 -0.66 2.79 -1.40
C SER A 76 0.51 2.70 -0.42
N ALA A 77 1.03 3.84 0.07
CA ALA A 77 2.07 3.84 1.10
C ALA A 77 1.58 3.20 2.41
N LEU A 78 0.33 3.47 2.82
CA LEU A 78 -0.28 2.85 4.00
C LEU A 78 -0.39 1.33 3.85
N GLY A 79 -0.87 0.85 2.70
CA GLY A 79 -0.99 -0.58 2.40
C GLY A 79 0.36 -1.28 2.49
N VAL A 80 1.38 -0.74 1.81
CA VAL A 80 2.74 -1.30 1.85
C VAL A 80 3.32 -1.29 3.26
N ASN A 81 3.20 -0.18 4.00
CA ASN A 81 3.78 -0.03 5.34
C ASN A 81 3.28 -1.08 6.33
N ILE A 82 2.07 -1.61 6.13
CA ILE A 82 1.52 -2.68 6.94
C ILE A 82 1.89 -4.03 6.32
N PHE A 83 1.44 -4.30 5.10
CA PHE A 83 1.41 -5.66 4.57
C PHE A 83 2.76 -6.16 4.05
N GLN A 84 3.64 -5.27 3.56
CA GLN A 84 4.96 -5.68 3.09
C GLN A 84 5.80 -6.22 4.25
N TYR A 85 5.72 -5.58 5.41
CA TYR A 85 6.45 -6.03 6.60
C TYR A 85 6.10 -7.48 6.95
N TRP A 86 4.81 -7.82 6.99
CA TRP A 86 4.33 -9.18 7.28
C TRP A 86 4.72 -10.20 6.21
N LYS A 87 4.75 -9.80 4.94
CA LYS A 87 5.29 -10.60 3.84
C LYS A 87 6.78 -10.88 4.04
N ARG A 88 7.59 -9.85 4.31
CA ARG A 88 9.05 -9.96 4.46
C ARG A 88 9.46 -10.88 5.61
N ILE A 89 8.76 -10.83 6.74
CA ILE A 89 9.04 -11.71 7.89
C ILE A 89 8.39 -13.10 7.76
N ASN A 90 7.71 -13.37 6.64
CA ASN A 90 7.00 -14.62 6.36
C ASN A 90 5.98 -15.01 7.46
N GLN A 91 5.21 -14.02 7.95
CA GLN A 91 4.16 -14.19 8.98
C GLN A 91 2.79 -13.84 8.42
N ILE A 92 2.53 -14.26 7.17
CA ILE A 92 1.31 -13.92 6.42
C ILE A 92 0.03 -14.48 7.08
N PRO A 93 0.00 -15.72 7.64
CA PRO A 93 -1.15 -16.21 8.39
C PRO A 93 -1.54 -15.32 9.58
N VAL A 94 -0.56 -14.67 10.22
CA VAL A 94 -0.80 -13.82 11.39
C VAL A 94 -1.57 -12.55 10.99
N ILE A 95 -1.13 -11.86 9.95
CA ILE A 95 -1.83 -10.67 9.46
C ILE A 95 -3.18 -11.03 8.83
N ALA A 96 -3.28 -12.16 8.13
CA ALA A 96 -4.56 -12.65 7.58
C ALA A 96 -5.59 -12.93 8.68
N ALA A 97 -5.16 -13.51 9.81
CA ALA A 97 -6.02 -13.72 10.97
C ALA A 97 -6.36 -12.42 11.71
N ALA A 98 -5.43 -11.45 11.77
CA ALA A 98 -5.69 -10.13 12.34
C ALA A 98 -6.69 -9.31 11.52
N CYS A 99 -6.75 -9.53 10.20
CA CYS A 99 -7.76 -8.99 9.29
C CYS A 99 -9.07 -9.81 9.30
N GLU A 100 -9.21 -10.81 10.17
CA GLU A 100 -10.39 -11.67 10.31
C GLU A 100 -10.74 -12.49 9.05
N PHE A 101 -9.81 -12.64 8.10
CA PHE A 101 -10.03 -13.50 6.94
C PHE A 101 -10.03 -14.99 7.29
N TYR A 102 -9.35 -15.36 8.37
CA TYR A 102 -9.32 -16.72 8.91
C TYR A 102 -9.19 -16.77 10.43
N ASN A 103 -9.53 -17.92 11.02
CA ASN A 103 -9.19 -18.24 12.39
C ASN A 103 -7.66 -18.30 12.59
N ARG A 104 -7.18 -17.89 13.77
CA ARG A 104 -5.74 -17.81 14.12
C ARG A 104 -4.92 -19.09 13.95
N ASN A 105 -5.58 -20.24 13.86
CA ASN A 105 -4.92 -21.54 13.68
C ASN A 105 -4.83 -21.98 12.21
N ASN A 106 -5.27 -21.14 11.27
CA ASN A 106 -5.23 -21.45 9.85
C ASN A 106 -3.96 -20.89 9.18
N ASN A 107 -3.12 -21.79 8.68
CA ASN A 107 -1.87 -21.47 7.99
C ASN A 107 -2.00 -21.58 6.46
N THR A 108 -3.20 -21.45 5.91
CA THR A 108 -3.39 -21.57 4.45
C THR A 108 -2.89 -20.36 3.67
N SER A 109 -2.78 -19.18 4.28
CA SER A 109 -2.31 -17.98 3.60
C SER A 109 -0.80 -18.05 3.36
N GLN A 110 -0.39 -17.89 2.10
CA GLN A 110 0.97 -18.15 1.63
C GLN A 110 1.67 -16.92 1.09
N ASP A 111 0.93 -15.96 0.53
CA ASP A 111 1.55 -14.81 -0.09
C ASP A 111 0.69 -13.54 0.05
N ILE A 112 1.35 -12.38 -0.09
CA ILE A 112 0.75 -11.06 -0.18
C ILE A 112 1.22 -10.44 -1.50
N ASN A 113 0.26 -10.02 -2.32
CA ASN A 113 0.49 -9.41 -3.62
C ASN A 113 -0.16 -8.03 -3.64
N PHE A 114 0.48 -7.07 -4.31
CA PHE A 114 -0.01 -5.70 -4.41
C PHE A 114 -0.52 -5.43 -5.83
N GLU A 115 -1.47 -4.50 -5.96
CA GLU A 115 -1.98 -4.02 -7.26
C GLU A 115 -2.41 -5.14 -8.22
N VAL A 116 -3.11 -6.15 -7.70
CA VAL A 116 -3.50 -7.32 -8.50
C VAL A 116 -4.73 -7.00 -9.36
N LYS A 117 -4.62 -7.20 -10.67
CA LYS A 117 -5.73 -7.02 -11.62
C LYS A 117 -6.68 -8.21 -11.60
N PHE A 118 -7.97 -7.94 -11.39
CA PHE A 118 -9.03 -8.94 -11.58
C PHE A 118 -9.94 -8.55 -12.73
N SER A 119 -9.94 -9.34 -13.81
CA SER A 119 -10.93 -9.17 -14.88
C SER A 119 -12.30 -9.62 -14.38
N ILE A 120 -13.24 -8.68 -14.33
CA ILE A 120 -14.64 -8.95 -13.95
C ILE A 120 -15.47 -9.25 -15.20
N ASN A 121 -15.29 -8.44 -16.25
CA ASN A 121 -16.03 -8.55 -17.50
C ASN A 121 -15.28 -7.84 -18.64
N ASP A 122 -15.24 -8.47 -19.81
CA ASP A 122 -14.57 -7.94 -21.01
C ASP A 122 -15.20 -6.63 -21.55
N LYS A 123 -16.40 -6.27 -21.06
CA LYS A 123 -17.05 -4.98 -21.38
C LYS A 123 -16.39 -3.79 -20.69
N PHE A 124 -15.66 -4.01 -19.59
CA PHE A 124 -14.96 -2.92 -18.92
C PHE A 124 -13.65 -2.63 -19.64
N ARG A 125 -13.41 -1.33 -19.91
CA ARG A 125 -12.17 -0.88 -20.56
C ARG A 125 -10.91 -1.19 -19.73
N PHE A 126 -11.06 -1.24 -18.41
CA PHE A 126 -9.98 -1.49 -17.46
C PHE A 126 -10.44 -2.49 -16.41
N SER A 127 -9.57 -3.43 -16.06
CA SER A 127 -9.77 -4.29 -14.90
C SER A 127 -9.37 -3.52 -13.63
N PRO A 128 -10.16 -3.59 -12.55
CA PRO A 128 -9.76 -2.99 -11.28
C PRO A 128 -8.48 -3.64 -10.75
N ASN A 129 -7.59 -2.81 -10.22
CA ASN A 129 -6.48 -3.24 -9.35
C ASN A 129 -7.01 -3.31 -7.92
N ILE A 130 -6.74 -4.42 -7.24
CA ILE A 130 -6.94 -4.54 -5.79
C ILE A 130 -5.61 -4.24 -5.11
N ASP A 131 -5.62 -3.26 -4.20
CA ASP A 131 -4.41 -2.74 -3.55
C ASP A 131 -3.57 -3.82 -2.88
N VAL A 132 -4.22 -4.74 -2.16
CA VAL A 132 -3.57 -5.83 -1.42
C VAL A 132 -4.39 -7.10 -1.56
N VAL A 133 -3.72 -8.20 -1.90
CA VAL A 133 -4.32 -9.52 -2.07
C VAL A 133 -3.54 -10.56 -1.29
N ILE A 134 -4.23 -11.28 -0.42
CA ILE A 134 -3.64 -12.42 0.30
C ILE A 134 -4.03 -13.69 -0.44
N THR A 135 -3.04 -14.43 -0.94
CA THR A 135 -3.29 -15.71 -1.62
C THR A 135 -3.07 -16.88 -0.68
N ASN A 136 -3.89 -17.91 -0.86
CA ASN A 136 -3.80 -19.14 -0.09
C ASN A 136 -3.11 -20.24 -0.88
N SER A 137 -2.80 -21.32 -0.16
CA SER A 137 -2.38 -22.59 -0.74
C SER A 137 -3.31 -23.01 -1.89
N PRO A 138 -2.76 -23.52 -3.00
CA PRO A 138 -3.57 -24.05 -4.11
C PRO A 138 -4.55 -25.16 -3.69
N LYS A 139 -4.29 -25.81 -2.55
CA LYS A 139 -5.13 -26.87 -1.97
C LYS A 139 -6.30 -26.33 -1.14
N SER A 140 -6.34 -25.02 -0.88
CA SER A 140 -7.39 -24.39 -0.09
C SER A 140 -8.67 -24.22 -0.89
N ARG A 141 -9.82 -24.34 -0.20
CA ARG A 141 -11.15 -24.12 -0.79
C ARG A 141 -11.27 -22.73 -1.42
N PHE A 142 -10.72 -21.71 -0.76
CA PHE A 142 -10.66 -20.34 -1.25
C PHE A 142 -9.21 -20.01 -1.60
N LYS A 143 -8.97 -19.57 -2.84
CA LYS A 143 -7.61 -19.32 -3.36
C LYS A 143 -7.09 -17.92 -3.05
N VAL A 144 -7.99 -16.96 -2.90
CA VAL A 144 -7.67 -15.53 -2.77
C VAL A 144 -8.57 -14.89 -1.71
N LEU A 145 -8.00 -13.94 -0.98
CA LEU A 145 -8.67 -13.04 -0.05
C LEU A 145 -8.27 -11.60 -0.42
N SER A 146 -9.23 -10.69 -0.37
CA SER A 146 -9.09 -9.27 -0.76
C SER A 146 -9.89 -8.39 0.19
#